data_AF-A0AAN8K1N1-F1
#
_entry.id   AF-A0AAN8K1N1-F1
#
_cell.length_a   1.000
_cell.length_b   1.000
_cell.length_c   1.000
_cell.angle_alpha   90.00
_cell.angle_beta   90.00
_cell.angle_gamma   90.00
#
_symmetry.space_group_name_H-M   'P 1'
#
loop_
_entity.id
_entity.type
_entity.pdbx_description
1 polymer ?
#
loop_
_entity_poly.entity_id
_entity_poly.type
_entity_poly.pdbx_seq_one_letter_code
_entity_poly.pdbx_strand_id
1 'polypeptide(L)'
;MRAHISEDTKTKVKATKTILGIIPGGMRKLSQPLDISVNRCFKAELCKTWEHWMSDGEHSFTNTGWMHCTTHSEVAQWVSDAWATVSKSVIINGFIKAEIIHKTDENENLDENVDENNDGDADAPVLTEEIAQIF
;
A
#
# COMPACT_ATOMS: atom_id res chain seq x y z
N MET A 1 -3.66 -20.08 1.74
CA MET A 1 -3.96 -19.97 3.19
C MET A 1 -4.37 -18.52 3.49
N ARG A 2 -5.55 -18.27 4.04
CA ARG A 2 -6.01 -16.89 4.40
C ARG A 2 -5.79 -16.66 5.90
N ALA A 3 -4.54 -16.43 6.31
CA ALA A 3 -4.18 -16.28 7.72
C ALA A 3 -4.91 -15.12 8.44
N HIS A 4 -5.23 -14.05 7.70
CA HIS A 4 -5.93 -12.87 8.24
C HIS A 4 -7.41 -13.10 8.58
N ILE A 5 -8.03 -14.22 8.14
CA ILE A 5 -9.41 -14.59 8.52
C ILE A 5 -9.47 -15.79 9.48
N SER A 6 -8.33 -16.29 9.96
CA SER A 6 -8.30 -17.41 10.90
C SER A 6 -8.97 -17.05 12.22
N GLU A 7 -9.49 -18.06 12.92
CA GLU A 7 -10.15 -17.84 14.22
C GLU A 7 -9.18 -17.29 15.28
N ASP A 8 -7.92 -17.72 15.22
CA ASP A 8 -6.84 -17.20 16.07
C ASP A 8 -6.65 -15.69 15.87
N THR A 9 -6.64 -15.22 14.61
CA THR A 9 -6.53 -13.79 14.29
C THR A 9 -7.75 -13.03 14.79
N LYS A 10 -8.96 -13.53 14.53
CA LYS A 10 -10.21 -12.90 14.99
C LYS A 10 -10.26 -12.78 16.52
N THR A 11 -9.84 -13.82 17.24
CA THR A 11 -9.81 -13.84 18.70
C THR A 11 -8.86 -12.78 19.25
N LYS A 12 -7.65 -12.66 18.67
CA LYS A 12 -6.68 -11.64 19.05
C LYS A 12 -7.18 -10.22 18.79
N VAL A 13 -7.82 -9.98 17.64
CA VAL A 13 -8.37 -8.66 17.28
C VAL A 13 -9.56 -8.28 18.19
N LYS A 14 -10.40 -9.24 18.58
CA LYS A 14 -11.46 -9.01 19.56
C LYS A 14 -10.90 -8.60 20.93
N ALA A 15 -9.79 -9.20 21.35
CA ALA A 15 -9.12 -8.84 22.61
C ALA A 15 -8.56 -7.40 22.60
N THR A 16 -8.23 -6.83 21.45
CA THR A 16 -7.75 -5.44 21.32
C THR A 16 -8.87 -4.40 21.21
N LYS A 17 -10.15 -4.80 21.38
CA LYS A 17 -11.33 -3.93 21.20
C LYS A 17 -11.37 -3.26 19.81
N THR A 18 -10.87 -3.95 18.80
CA THR A 18 -10.81 -3.46 17.42
C THR A 18 -11.86 -4.15 16.57
N ILE A 19 -12.48 -3.42 15.65
CA ILE A 19 -13.42 -3.96 14.68
C ILE A 19 -12.62 -4.48 13.48
N LEU A 20 -12.85 -5.74 13.10
CA LEU A 20 -12.21 -6.34 11.93
C LEU A 20 -13.07 -6.12 10.68
N GLY A 21 -12.60 -5.29 9.74
CA GLY A 21 -13.18 -5.20 8.40
C GLY A 21 -12.61 -6.29 7.48
N ILE A 22 -13.47 -7.09 6.84
CA ILE A 22 -13.06 -8.07 5.83
C ILE A 22 -13.32 -7.45 4.45
N ILE A 23 -12.28 -7.40 3.62
CA ILE A 23 -12.38 -6.82 2.28
C ILE A 23 -12.56 -7.96 1.27
N PRO A 24 -13.62 -7.92 0.44
CA PRO A 24 -13.83 -8.90 -0.62
C PRO A 24 -12.68 -8.94 -1.63
N GLY A 25 -12.59 -10.04 -2.37
CA GLY A 25 -11.68 -10.13 -3.52
C GLY A 25 -12.02 -9.05 -4.55
N GLY A 26 -11.02 -8.50 -5.23
CA GLY A 26 -11.21 -7.45 -6.24
C GLY A 26 -11.38 -6.03 -5.69
N MET A 27 -11.72 -5.85 -4.41
CA MET A 27 -12.00 -4.52 -3.85
C MET A 27 -10.78 -3.77 -3.29
N ARG A 28 -9.57 -4.31 -3.44
CA ARG A 28 -8.36 -3.70 -2.85
C ARG A 28 -8.11 -2.28 -3.33
N LYS A 29 -8.18 -2.05 -4.64
CA LYS A 29 -7.98 -0.71 -5.25
C LYS A 29 -9.09 0.30 -4.90
N LEU A 30 -10.19 -0.14 -4.29
CA LEU A 30 -11.35 0.68 -3.98
C LEU A 30 -11.51 0.95 -2.48
N SER A 31 -11.22 -0.05 -1.64
CA SER A 31 -11.53 0.02 -0.19
C SER A 31 -10.30 -0.08 0.71
N GLN A 32 -9.09 -0.30 0.16
CA GLN A 32 -7.86 -0.31 0.96
C GLN A 32 -7.09 1.00 0.81
N PRO A 33 -7.08 1.89 1.83
CA PRO A 33 -6.35 3.16 1.79
C PRO A 33 -4.89 3.02 1.34
N LEU A 34 -4.26 1.92 1.77
CA LEU A 34 -2.88 1.60 1.46
C LEU A 34 -2.67 1.39 -0.05
N ASP A 35 -3.54 0.62 -0.72
CA ASP A 35 -3.45 0.37 -2.15
C ASP A 35 -3.94 1.55 -3.00
N ILE A 36 -4.89 2.34 -2.48
CA ILE A 36 -5.41 3.53 -3.17
C ILE A 36 -4.36 4.63 -3.33
N SER A 37 -3.52 4.85 -2.31
CA SER A 37 -2.69 6.06 -2.25
C SER A 37 -1.25 5.79 -1.80
N VAL A 38 -1.09 5.19 -0.62
CA VAL A 38 0.20 5.08 0.08
C VAL A 38 1.20 4.22 -0.70
N ASN A 39 0.77 3.07 -1.18
CA ASN A 39 1.63 2.12 -1.89
C ASN A 39 2.23 2.71 -3.16
N ARG A 40 1.55 3.65 -3.82
CA ARG A 40 2.09 4.31 -5.02
C ARG A 40 3.30 5.16 -4.67
N CYS A 41 3.16 6.08 -3.72
CA CYS A 41 4.25 6.96 -3.28
C CYS A 41 5.42 6.15 -2.71
N PHE A 42 5.10 5.19 -1.83
CA PHE A 42 6.10 4.32 -1.21
C PHE A 42 6.88 3.50 -2.26
N LYS A 43 6.19 2.84 -3.19
CA LYS A 43 6.84 2.01 -4.23
C LYS A 43 7.65 2.87 -5.20
N ALA A 44 7.15 4.05 -5.56
CA ALA A 44 7.89 4.96 -6.44
C ALA A 44 9.26 5.32 -5.84
N GLU A 45 9.31 5.63 -4.54
CA GLU A 45 10.57 5.96 -3.89
C GLU A 45 11.49 4.73 -3.74
N LEU A 46 10.92 3.59 -3.34
CA LEU A 46 11.70 2.35 -3.25
C LEU A 46 12.30 1.94 -4.61
N CYS A 47 11.55 2.10 -5.70
CA CYS A 47 12.03 1.85 -7.06
C CYS A 47 13.19 2.79 -7.41
N LYS A 48 13.09 4.09 -7.12
CA LYS A 48 14.20 5.04 -7.37
C LYS A 48 15.46 4.66 -6.62
N THR A 49 15.35 4.29 -5.34
CA THR A 49 16.50 3.87 -4.53
C THR A 49 17.14 2.62 -5.11
N TRP A 50 16.33 1.65 -5.56
CA TRP A 50 16.82 0.46 -6.22
C TRP A 50 17.48 0.76 -7.58
N GLU A 51 16.87 1.61 -8.42
CA GLU A 51 17.41 2.02 -9.72
C GLU A 51 18.74 2.77 -9.56
N HIS A 52 18.83 3.65 -8.56
CA HIS A 52 20.06 4.35 -8.22
C HIS A 52 21.14 3.38 -7.74
N TRP A 53 20.81 2.47 -6.82
CA TRP A 53 21.74 1.42 -6.37
C TRP A 53 22.23 0.53 -7.53
N MET A 54 21.34 0.18 -8.45
CA MET A 54 21.68 -0.58 -9.66
C MET A 54 22.59 0.21 -10.61
N SER A 55 22.47 1.53 -10.66
CA SER A 55 23.19 2.40 -11.60
C SER A 55 24.55 2.90 -11.06
N ASP A 56 24.64 3.14 -9.75
CA ASP A 56 25.82 3.74 -9.10
C ASP A 56 26.90 2.72 -8.70
N GLY A 57 26.57 1.43 -8.60
CA GLY A 57 27.52 0.45 -8.08
C GLY A 57 28.74 0.28 -8.98
N GLU A 58 29.95 0.53 -8.47
CA GLU A 58 31.09 -0.33 -8.80
C GLU A 58 30.65 -1.75 -8.44
N HIS A 59 30.18 -2.50 -9.43
CA HIS A 59 29.69 -3.86 -9.25
C HIS A 59 30.84 -4.68 -8.67
N SER A 60 30.86 -4.81 -7.36
CA SER A 60 31.77 -5.68 -6.65
C SER A 60 31.28 -7.09 -6.95
N PHE A 61 31.75 -7.62 -8.07
CA PHE A 61 31.50 -9.00 -8.41
C PHE A 61 32.12 -9.86 -7.32
N THR A 62 31.40 -10.87 -6.86
CA THR A 62 32.03 -11.94 -6.09
C THR A 62 33.18 -12.51 -6.93
N ASN A 63 34.16 -13.17 -6.31
CA ASN A 63 35.22 -13.87 -7.06
C ASN A 63 34.68 -14.90 -8.09
N THR A 64 33.39 -15.26 -7.99
CA THR A 64 32.65 -16.12 -8.93
C THR A 64 31.88 -15.37 -10.03
N GLY A 65 31.98 -14.03 -10.10
CA GLY A 65 31.33 -13.21 -11.13
C GLY A 65 29.86 -12.86 -10.86
N TRP A 66 29.37 -13.07 -9.63
CA TRP A 66 27.99 -12.75 -9.27
C TRP A 66 27.91 -11.30 -8.78
N MET A 67 26.89 -10.58 -9.20
CA MET A 67 26.64 -9.22 -8.71
C MET A 67 26.39 -9.27 -7.20
N HIS A 68 26.98 -8.33 -6.45
CA HIS A 68 26.76 -8.21 -5.01
C HIS A 68 25.26 -8.01 -4.74
N CYS A 69 24.66 -8.92 -3.97
CA CYS A 69 23.31 -8.74 -3.47
C CYS A 69 23.35 -7.73 -2.32
N THR A 70 22.45 -6.75 -2.34
CA THR A 70 22.23 -5.87 -1.18
C THR A 70 21.91 -6.70 0.07
N THR A 71 22.37 -6.23 1.22
CA THR A 71 22.14 -6.86 2.51
C THR A 71 20.72 -6.58 3.00
N HIS A 72 20.19 -7.45 3.87
CA HIS A 72 18.88 -7.19 4.50
C HIS A 72 18.84 -5.86 5.26
N SER A 73 19.96 -5.40 5.83
CA SER A 73 20.02 -4.13 6.55
C SER A 73 19.87 -2.94 5.61
N GLU A 74 20.49 -2.99 4.43
CA GLU A 74 20.35 -1.94 3.42
C GLU A 74 18.92 -1.88 2.89
N VAL A 75 18.31 -3.03 2.57
CA VAL A 75 16.90 -3.08 2.16
C VAL A 75 15.97 -2.53 3.25
N ALA A 76 16.22 -2.86 4.51
CA ALA A 76 15.44 -2.31 5.62
C ALA A 76 15.57 -0.78 5.72
N GLN A 77 16.78 -0.24 5.47
CA GLN A 77 17.00 1.19 5.41
C GLN A 77 16.23 1.82 4.24
N TRP A 78 16.27 1.23 3.05
CA TRP A 78 15.52 1.72 1.89
C TRP A 78 14.01 1.75 2.15
N VAL A 79 13.47 0.74 2.82
CA VAL A 79 12.06 0.71 3.23
C VAL A 79 11.75 1.83 4.22
N SER A 80 12.63 2.05 5.20
CA SER A 80 12.49 3.15 6.17
C SER A 80 12.49 4.52 5.48
N ASP A 81 13.44 4.73 4.57
CA ASP A 81 13.60 6.00 3.84
C ASP A 81 12.42 6.24 2.89
N ALA A 82 12.00 5.21 2.15
CA ALA A 82 10.82 5.28 1.28
C ALA A 82 9.55 5.60 2.08
N TRP A 83 9.38 5.02 3.26
CA TRP A 83 8.25 5.33 4.14
C TRP A 83 8.25 6.77 4.63
N ALA A 84 9.43 7.33 4.94
CA ALA A 84 9.57 8.71 5.39
C ALA A 84 9.12 9.75 4.33
N THR A 85 9.09 9.38 3.05
CA THR A 85 8.59 10.25 1.97
C THR A 85 7.06 10.27 1.86
N VAL A 86 6.36 9.31 2.47
CA VAL A 86 4.90 9.27 2.48
C VAL A 86 4.36 10.37 3.40
N SER A 87 3.75 11.39 2.80
CA SER A 87 3.15 12.47 3.57
C SER A 87 1.88 12.03 4.31
N LYS A 88 1.58 12.71 5.43
CA LYS A 88 0.31 12.52 6.14
C LYS A 88 -0.90 12.77 5.24
N SER A 89 -0.80 13.71 4.31
CA SER A 89 -1.87 14.00 3.35
C SER A 89 -2.18 12.83 2.42
N VAL A 90 -1.15 12.13 1.91
CA VAL A 90 -1.35 10.92 1.09
C VAL A 90 -2.11 9.85 1.88
N ILE A 91 -1.75 9.67 3.16
CA ILE A 91 -2.43 8.72 4.04
C ILE A 91 -3.89 9.13 4.22
N ILE A 92 -4.16 10.37 4.64
CA ILE A 92 -5.52 10.89 4.86
C ILE A 92 -6.37 10.75 3.59
N ASN A 93 -5.83 11.13 2.44
CA ASN A 93 -6.50 10.99 1.15
C ASN A 93 -6.87 9.54 0.83
N GLY A 94 -6.01 8.58 1.17
CA GLY A 94 -6.33 7.15 1.03
C GLY A 94 -7.56 6.75 1.84
N PHE A 95 -7.68 7.25 3.07
CA PHE A 95 -8.82 6.95 3.93
C PHE A 95 -10.11 7.65 3.50
N ILE A 96 -10.00 8.88 2.96
CA ILE A 96 -11.14 9.60 2.38
C ILE A 96 -11.63 8.87 1.12
N LYS A 97 -10.72 8.52 0.20
CA LYS A 97 -11.06 7.80 -1.04
C LYS A 97 -11.61 6.39 -0.79
N ALA A 98 -11.20 5.75 0.30
CA ALA A 98 -11.77 4.47 0.75
C ALA A 98 -13.14 4.63 1.46
N GLU A 99 -13.67 5.86 1.57
CA GLU A 99 -14.93 6.19 2.26
C GLU A 99 -14.94 5.81 3.75
N ILE A 100 -13.77 5.69 4.37
CA ILE A 100 -13.63 5.37 5.81
C ILE A 100 -13.75 6.65 6.66
N ILE A 101 -13.26 7.77 6.13
CA ILE A 101 -13.27 9.08 6.79
C ILE A 101 -13.95 10.10 5.85
N HIS A 102 -14.71 11.04 6.40
CA HIS A 102 -15.35 12.10 5.63
C HIS A 102 -14.37 13.24 5.34
N LYS A 103 -14.46 13.84 4.14
CA LYS A 103 -13.75 15.09 3.83
C LYS A 103 -14.32 16.19 4.75
N THR A 104 -13.43 16.94 5.39
CA THR A 104 -13.75 18.11 6.22
C THR A 104 -13.02 19.30 5.61
N ASP A 105 -13.49 20.52 5.86
CA ASP A 105 -12.91 21.76 5.30
C ASP A 105 -11.37 21.86 5.55
N GLU A 106 -10.86 21.26 6.63
CA GLU A 106 -9.42 21.17 6.95
C GLU A 106 -8.60 20.32 5.95
N ASN A 107 -9.25 19.47 5.14
CA ASN A 107 -8.64 18.53 4.20
C ASN A 107 -8.82 18.94 2.72
N GLU A 108 -9.34 20.15 2.45
CA GLU A 108 -9.69 20.61 1.08
C GLU A 108 -8.48 20.77 0.15
N ASN A 109 -7.31 21.10 0.69
CA ASN A 109 -6.10 21.42 -0.09
C ASN A 109 -5.23 20.21 -0.46
N LEU A 110 -5.74 18.98 -0.32
CA LEU A 110 -4.95 17.76 -0.57
C LEU A 110 -5.16 17.15 -1.97
N ASP A 111 -5.91 17.81 -2.84
CA ASP A 111 -6.51 17.22 -4.04
C ASP A 111 -5.59 17.14 -5.29
N GLU A 112 -4.34 17.59 -5.25
CA GLU A 112 -3.69 17.96 -6.52
C GLU A 112 -2.89 16.89 -7.26
N ASN A 113 -2.65 15.68 -6.75
CA ASN A 113 -1.75 14.77 -7.48
C ASN A 113 -2.06 13.28 -7.30
N VAL A 114 -3.23 12.82 -7.77
CA VAL A 114 -3.37 11.41 -8.16
C VAL A 114 -3.80 11.38 -9.62
N ASP A 115 -2.80 11.43 -10.51
CA ASP A 115 -2.95 11.07 -11.93
C ASP A 115 -3.75 9.76 -12.03
N GLU A 116 -4.99 9.86 -12.52
CA GLU A 116 -5.97 8.76 -12.59
C GLU A 116 -5.67 7.77 -13.71
N ASN A 117 -4.59 7.95 -14.47
CA ASN A 117 -4.35 7.16 -15.67
C ASN A 117 -3.08 6.31 -15.56
N ASN A 118 -3.27 5.06 -15.09
CA ASN A 118 -2.58 3.93 -15.74
C ASN A 118 -3.44 2.66 -15.61
N ASP A 119 -4.16 2.38 -16.69
CA ASP A 119 -4.99 1.20 -16.91
C ASP A 119 -4.20 -0.10 -16.83
N GLY A 120 -4.86 -1.13 -16.30
CA GLY A 120 -4.40 -2.52 -16.41
C GLY A 120 -4.85 -3.39 -15.24
N ASP A 121 -6.16 -3.58 -15.08
CA ASP A 121 -6.74 -4.93 -14.93
C ASP A 121 -8.27 -4.79 -14.97
N ALA A 122 -8.88 -5.18 -16.09
CA ALA A 122 -10.31 -5.15 -16.30
C ALA A 122 -10.94 -6.36 -15.62
N ASP A 123 -11.30 -6.22 -14.35
CA ASP A 123 -12.36 -7.04 -13.74
C ASP A 123 -12.89 -6.33 -12.47
N ALA A 124 -13.68 -5.28 -12.67
CA ALA A 124 -14.46 -4.69 -11.59
C ALA A 124 -15.72 -5.54 -11.39
N PRO A 125 -15.88 -6.27 -10.27
CA PRO A 125 -17.09 -7.05 -10.04
C PRO A 125 -18.28 -6.12 -9.85
N VAL A 126 -19.35 -6.39 -10.60
CA VAL A 126 -20.66 -5.75 -10.45
C VAL A 126 -21.16 -6.01 -9.02
N LEU A 127 -21.50 -4.94 -8.31
CA LEU A 127 -22.14 -5.01 -6.99
C LEU A 127 -23.50 -5.69 -7.15
N THR A 128 -23.62 -6.95 -6.73
CA THR A 128 -24.90 -7.66 -6.69
C THR A 128 -25.67 -7.29 -5.42
N GLU A 129 -27.01 -7.32 -5.51
CA GLU A 129 -27.95 -6.94 -4.44
C GLU A 129 -27.73 -7.69 -3.10
N GLU A 130 -26.99 -8.80 -3.11
CA GLU A 130 -26.59 -9.54 -1.89
C GLU A 130 -25.54 -8.80 -1.05
N ILE A 131 -24.67 -7.97 -1.65
CA ILE A 131 -23.64 -7.20 -0.94
C ILE A 131 -24.24 -5.97 -0.26
N ALA A 132 -25.33 -5.42 -0.81
CA ALA A 132 -26.02 -4.25 -0.25
C ALA A 132 -26.66 -4.54 1.12
N GLN A 133 -26.93 -5.79 1.47
CA GLN A 133 -27.55 -6.18 2.74
C GLN A 133 -26.55 -6.29 3.91
N ILE A 134 -25.26 -6.06 3.67
CA ILE A 134 -24.19 -6.11 4.68
C ILE A 134 -23.88 -4.71 5.25
N PHE A 135 -24.43 -3.66 4.65
CA PHE A 135 -24.40 -2.27 5.15
C PHE A 135 -25.76 -1.86 5.70
#